data_AF-A0A447I6V5-F1
#
_entry.id   AF-A0A447I6V5-F1
#
_cell.length_a   1.000
_cell.length_b   1.000
_cell.length_c   1.000
_cell.angle_alpha   90.00
_cell.angle_beta   90.00
_cell.angle_gamma   90.00
#
_symmetry.space_group_name_H-M   'P 1'
#
loop_
_entity.id
_entity.type
_entity.pdbx_description
1 polymer ?
#
loop_
_entity_poly.entity_id
_entity_poly.type
_entity_poly.pdbx_seq_one_letter_code
_entity_poly.pdbx_strand_id
1 'polypeptide(L)'
;MSERPPGVLVLIVGPSGVGKDTLITGARHALDGDKRFSFVRRLVTRPTDVDLEDHISIDPVEFALGKASGRFALCWDAHGLNYALPMSVDTDLTLGRVVIANISRHVIPAAIARYPMCRVVQISAEISLRAERLARRGRENRDQIAARLAREGAAMPADVSPIVIDNSSSVAIGVTALVMALRAIAQD
;
A
#
# COMPACT_ATOMS: atom_id res chain seq x y z
N MET A 1 26.74 -8.77 -18.92
CA MET A 1 25.41 -8.90 -18.29
C MET A 1 24.80 -7.51 -18.30
N SER A 2 23.65 -7.31 -18.94
CA SER A 2 23.04 -5.98 -19.02
C SER A 2 22.60 -5.58 -17.61
N GLU A 3 23.29 -4.62 -17.00
CA GLU A 3 22.98 -4.05 -15.69
C GLU A 3 21.65 -3.30 -15.80
N ARG A 4 20.55 -4.03 -15.64
CA ARG A 4 19.25 -3.40 -15.46
C ARG A 4 19.31 -2.64 -14.14
N PRO A 5 18.90 -1.36 -14.10
CA PRO A 5 18.87 -0.62 -12.84
C PRO A 5 18.01 -1.36 -11.81
N PRO A 6 18.37 -1.29 -10.52
CA PRO A 6 17.62 -1.95 -9.46
C PRO A 6 16.18 -1.43 -9.45
N GLY A 7 15.24 -2.32 -9.15
CA GLY A 7 13.82 -1.98 -9.10
C GLY A 7 13.49 -0.99 -7.98
N VAL A 8 12.30 -0.41 -8.06
CA VAL A 8 11.83 0.63 -7.12
C VAL A 8 10.62 0.13 -6.35
N LEU A 9 10.70 0.18 -5.02
CA LEU A 9 9.55 -0.07 -4.15
C LEU A 9 8.70 1.19 -4.05
N VAL A 10 7.44 1.12 -4.45
CA VAL A 10 6.45 2.19 -4.35
C VAL A 10 5.51 1.92 -3.18
N LEU A 11 5.61 2.74 -2.15
CA LEU A 11 4.84 2.67 -0.93
C LEU A 11 3.56 3.49 -1.08
N ILE A 12 2.42 2.81 -1.23
CA ILE A 12 1.10 3.46 -1.27
C ILE A 12 0.60 3.65 0.15
N VAL A 13 0.42 4.90 0.55
CA VAL A 13 -0.08 5.29 1.88
C VAL A 13 -1.26 6.23 1.78
N GLY A 14 -2.00 6.38 2.87
CA GLY A 14 -3.17 7.26 2.93
C GLY A 14 -4.12 6.83 4.04
N PRO A 15 -4.97 7.74 4.52
CA PRO A 15 -5.85 7.45 5.65
C PRO A 15 -6.91 6.39 5.30
N SER A 16 -7.61 5.90 6.32
CA SER A 16 -8.80 5.05 6.12
C SER A 16 -9.87 5.80 5.32
N GLY A 17 -10.57 5.07 4.44
CA GLY A 17 -11.65 5.63 3.60
C GLY A 17 -11.19 6.36 2.34
N VAL A 18 -9.88 6.52 2.13
CA VAL A 18 -9.35 7.31 1.00
C VAL A 18 -9.42 6.58 -0.35
N GLY A 19 -9.68 5.28 -0.36
CA GLY A 19 -9.86 4.49 -1.59
C GLY A 19 -8.60 3.84 -2.16
N LYS A 20 -7.54 3.64 -1.35
CA LYS A 20 -6.28 3.00 -1.78
C LYS A 20 -6.50 1.70 -2.54
N ASP A 21 -7.25 0.76 -1.97
CA ASP A 21 -7.41 -0.57 -2.58
C ASP A 21 -8.15 -0.49 -3.92
N THR A 22 -9.12 0.42 -4.04
CA THR A 22 -9.83 0.68 -5.30
C THR A 22 -8.88 1.23 -6.35
N LEU A 23 -8.03 2.20 -6.01
CA LEU A 23 -7.06 2.76 -6.96
C LEU A 23 -6.00 1.75 -7.35
N ILE A 24 -5.46 1.00 -6.39
CA ILE A 24 -4.46 -0.05 -6.63
C ILE A 24 -5.05 -1.13 -7.55
N THR A 25 -6.30 -1.55 -7.32
CA THR A 25 -6.96 -2.52 -8.20
C THR A 25 -7.19 -1.97 -9.60
N GLY A 26 -7.65 -0.72 -9.74
CA GLY A 26 -7.77 -0.09 -11.05
C GLY A 26 -6.44 0.03 -11.78
N ALA A 27 -5.36 0.41 -11.07
CA ALA A 27 -4.02 0.49 -11.63
C ALA A 27 -3.48 -0.89 -12.04
N ARG A 28 -3.75 -1.94 -11.24
CA ARG A 28 -3.39 -3.33 -11.56
C ARG A 28 -4.04 -3.77 -12.88
N HIS A 29 -5.33 -3.48 -13.08
CA HIS A 29 -6.01 -3.78 -14.33
C HIS A 29 -5.46 -2.96 -15.51
N ALA A 30 -5.21 -1.67 -15.31
CA ALA A 30 -4.71 -0.78 -16.37
C ALA A 30 -3.27 -1.08 -16.80
N LEU A 31 -2.47 -1.71 -15.93
CA LEU A 31 -1.08 -2.10 -16.17
C LEU A 31 -0.95 -3.62 -16.39
N ASP A 32 -2.06 -4.33 -16.59
CA ASP A 32 -2.03 -5.76 -16.85
C ASP A 32 -1.21 -6.07 -18.11
N GLY A 33 -0.42 -7.12 -18.05
CA GLY A 33 0.53 -7.50 -19.11
C GLY A 33 1.88 -6.77 -19.09
N ASP A 34 2.02 -5.60 -18.44
CA ASP A 34 3.31 -4.90 -18.36
C ASP A 34 4.19 -5.48 -17.23
N LYS A 35 5.15 -6.31 -17.60
CA LYS A 35 6.04 -7.06 -16.68
C LYS A 35 7.01 -6.17 -15.88
N ARG A 36 7.03 -4.86 -16.13
CA ARG A 36 7.77 -3.90 -15.29
C ARG A 36 7.11 -3.68 -13.94
N PHE A 37 5.81 -3.93 -13.81
CA PHE A 37 5.05 -3.67 -12.59
C PHE A 37 4.74 -4.95 -11.82
N SER A 38 4.91 -4.92 -10.50
CA SER A 38 4.51 -6.00 -9.59
C SER A 38 3.62 -5.44 -8.49
N PHE A 39 2.41 -5.98 -8.34
CA PHE A 39 1.47 -5.56 -7.30
C PHE A 39 1.50 -6.56 -6.15
N VAL A 40 1.99 -6.10 -5.00
CA VAL A 40 2.24 -6.98 -3.85
C VAL A 40 0.93 -7.27 -3.12
N ARG A 41 0.62 -8.56 -2.95
CA ARG A 41 -0.40 -9.02 -2.02
C ARG A 41 0.22 -9.13 -0.62
N ARG A 42 -0.26 -8.31 0.32
CA ARG A 42 0.21 -8.35 1.71
C ARG A 42 -0.32 -9.58 2.43
N LEU A 43 0.47 -10.12 3.35
CA LEU A 43 0.00 -11.13 4.31
C LEU A 43 -0.65 -10.43 5.50
N VAL A 44 -1.76 -10.97 6.01
CA VAL A 44 -2.48 -10.42 7.17
C VAL A 44 -3.00 -11.53 8.07
N THR A 45 -2.85 -11.36 9.39
CA THR A 45 -3.37 -12.30 10.40
C THR A 45 -4.88 -12.13 10.63
N ARG A 46 -5.67 -12.21 9.56
CA ARG A 46 -7.13 -12.20 9.61
C ARG A 46 -7.69 -13.25 8.63
N PRO A 47 -8.88 -13.80 8.86
CA PRO A 47 -9.52 -14.70 7.90
C PRO A 47 -9.67 -14.04 6.53
N THR A 48 -9.49 -14.82 5.46
CA THR A 48 -9.80 -14.36 4.11
C THR A 48 -11.30 -14.12 4.01
N ASP A 49 -11.71 -12.86 3.90
CA ASP A 49 -13.06 -12.49 3.54
C ASP A 49 -13.05 -12.04 2.09
N VAL A 50 -13.98 -12.57 1.29
CA VAL A 50 -14.10 -12.28 -0.15
C VAL A 50 -14.42 -10.79 -0.38
N ASP A 51 -14.99 -10.12 0.63
CA ASP A 51 -15.31 -8.69 0.59
C ASP A 51 -14.21 -7.80 1.21
N LEU A 52 -13.06 -8.35 1.61
CA LEU A 52 -11.92 -7.60 2.13
C LEU A 52 -10.82 -7.43 1.06
N GLU A 53 -10.01 -6.39 1.27
CA GLU A 53 -8.88 -5.97 0.43
C GLU A 53 -8.08 -7.15 -0.14
N ASP A 54 -7.51 -7.04 -1.34
CA ASP A 54 -6.71 -8.12 -1.94
C ASP A 54 -5.45 -8.43 -1.09
N HIS A 55 -5.53 -9.48 -0.27
CA HIS A 55 -4.51 -9.92 0.69
C HIS A 55 -4.44 -11.44 0.76
N ILE A 56 -3.36 -11.94 1.36
CA ILE A 56 -3.17 -13.36 1.70
C ILE A 56 -3.39 -13.50 3.20
N SER A 57 -4.31 -14.37 3.62
CA SER A 57 -4.46 -14.71 5.04
C SER A 57 -3.29 -15.59 5.48
N ILE A 58 -2.78 -15.34 6.68
CA ILE A 58 -1.74 -16.15 7.33
C ILE A 58 -2.13 -16.37 8.79
N ASP A 59 -1.89 -17.58 9.28
CA ASP A 59 -2.14 -17.90 10.68
C ASP A 59 -1.22 -17.07 11.61
N PRO A 60 -1.69 -16.58 12.77
CA PRO A 60 -0.86 -15.81 13.69
C PRO A 60 0.41 -16.54 14.15
N VAL A 61 0.38 -17.86 14.34
CA VAL A 61 1.55 -18.67 14.73
C VAL A 61 2.54 -18.73 13.57
N GLU A 62 2.07 -18.97 12.36
CA GLU A 62 2.92 -18.96 11.15
C GLU A 62 3.54 -17.59 10.90
N PHE A 63 2.78 -16.52 11.14
CA PHE A 63 3.28 -15.15 11.06
C PHE A 63 4.40 -14.91 12.08
N ALA A 64 4.19 -15.30 13.34
CA ALA A 64 5.19 -15.15 14.39
C ALA A 64 6.49 -15.91 14.06
N LEU A 65 6.37 -17.15 13.59
CA LEU A 65 7.51 -17.94 13.11
C LEU A 65 8.19 -17.27 11.90
N GLY A 66 7.42 -16.74 10.95
CA GLY A 66 7.93 -16.01 9.79
C GLY A 66 8.70 -14.74 10.16
N LYS A 67 8.18 -13.97 11.11
CA LYS A 67 8.83 -12.77 11.65
C LYS A 67 10.14 -13.12 12.35
N ALA A 68 10.13 -14.14 13.23
CA ALA A 68 11.32 -14.57 13.97
C ALA A 68 12.44 -15.12 13.06
N SER A 69 12.07 -15.73 11.93
CA SER A 69 13.02 -16.28 10.96
C SER A 69 13.38 -15.33 9.81
N GLY A 70 12.93 -14.06 9.85
CA GLY A 70 13.25 -13.08 8.82
C GLY A 70 12.64 -13.36 7.44
N ARG A 71 11.54 -14.11 7.36
CA ARG A 71 10.88 -14.51 6.10
C ARG A 71 9.99 -13.44 5.47
N PHE A 72 10.08 -12.20 5.91
CA PHE A 72 9.29 -11.08 5.38
C PHE A 72 10.18 -9.93 4.93
N ALA A 73 9.78 -9.31 3.81
CA ALA A 73 10.39 -8.10 3.29
C ALA A 73 10.14 -6.91 4.24
N LEU A 74 8.91 -6.78 4.71
CA LEU A 74 8.54 -5.85 5.78
C LEU A 74 7.47 -6.52 6.63
N CYS A 75 7.43 -6.22 7.93
CA CYS A 75 6.31 -6.59 8.78
C CYS A 75 5.99 -5.46 9.76
N TRP A 76 4.73 -5.32 10.12
CA TRP A 76 4.26 -4.29 11.03
C TRP A 76 2.92 -4.67 11.68
N ASP A 77 2.55 -3.94 12.72
CA ASP A 77 1.32 -4.14 13.46
C ASP A 77 0.38 -2.94 13.22
N ALA A 78 -0.88 -3.20 12.93
CA ALA A 78 -1.89 -2.16 12.77
C ALA A 78 -3.28 -2.67 13.12
N HIS A 79 -4.09 -1.87 13.80
CA HIS A 79 -5.49 -2.20 14.09
C HIS A 79 -5.69 -3.59 14.76
N GLY A 80 -4.75 -4.01 15.61
CA GLY A 80 -4.81 -5.30 16.30
C GLY A 80 -4.48 -6.50 15.40
N LEU A 81 -3.99 -6.28 14.18
CA LEU A 81 -3.57 -7.32 13.24
C LEU A 81 -2.09 -7.16 12.89
N ASN A 82 -1.46 -8.27 12.50
CA ASN A 82 -0.11 -8.26 11.97
C ASN A 82 -0.16 -8.31 10.43
N TYR A 83 0.74 -7.56 9.82
CA TYR A 83 0.84 -7.40 8.38
C TYR A 83 2.28 -7.68 7.94
N ALA A 84 2.42 -8.26 6.75
CA ALA A 84 3.73 -8.42 6.14
C ALA A 84 3.70 -8.26 4.62
N LEU A 85 4.85 -7.88 4.07
CA LEU A 85 5.15 -8.06 2.66
C LEU A 85 6.00 -9.33 2.49
N PRO A 86 5.70 -10.19 1.50
CA PRO A 86 6.47 -11.39 1.22
C PRO A 86 7.89 -11.06 0.73
N MET A 87 8.83 -12.00 0.87
CA MET A 87 10.19 -11.87 0.32
C MET A 87 10.23 -11.73 -1.21
N SER A 88 9.14 -12.05 -1.92
CA SER A 88 9.06 -11.84 -3.37
C SER A 88 9.23 -10.37 -3.77
N VAL A 89 9.03 -9.43 -2.83
CA VAL A 89 9.39 -8.02 -3.02
C VAL A 89 10.87 -7.87 -3.39
N ASP A 90 11.77 -8.51 -2.63
CA ASP A 90 13.22 -8.44 -2.87
C ASP A 90 13.58 -9.05 -4.23
N THR A 91 12.93 -10.17 -4.58
CA THR A 91 13.08 -10.80 -5.89
C THR A 91 12.65 -9.87 -7.02
N ASP A 92 11.48 -9.24 -6.92
CA ASP A 92 10.97 -8.34 -7.95
C ASP A 92 11.83 -7.07 -8.10
N LEU A 93 12.32 -6.52 -6.99
CA LEU A 93 13.26 -5.39 -7.01
C LEU A 93 14.57 -5.78 -7.70
N THR A 94 15.09 -6.98 -7.42
CA THR A 94 16.31 -7.51 -8.07
C THR A 94 16.12 -7.67 -9.58
N LEU A 95 14.89 -7.98 -10.02
CA LEU A 95 14.52 -8.07 -11.45
C LEU A 95 14.33 -6.70 -12.13
N GLY A 96 14.52 -5.59 -11.42
CA GLY A 96 14.35 -4.24 -11.97
C GLY A 96 12.88 -3.84 -12.12
N ARG A 97 11.96 -4.42 -11.33
CA ARG A 97 10.53 -4.09 -11.37
C ARG A 97 10.19 -2.90 -10.48
N VAL A 98 9.14 -2.18 -10.85
CA VAL A 98 8.43 -1.26 -9.97
C VAL A 98 7.46 -2.08 -9.13
N VAL A 99 7.71 -2.15 -7.83
CA VAL A 99 6.97 -3.00 -6.88
C VAL A 99 6.00 -2.13 -6.08
N ILE A 100 4.70 -2.33 -6.23
CA ILE A 100 3.65 -1.52 -5.59
C ILE A 100 3.16 -2.22 -4.33
N ALA A 101 3.32 -1.57 -3.18
CA ALA A 101 2.92 -2.11 -1.88
C ALA A 101 2.01 -1.16 -1.10
N ASN A 102 0.87 -1.66 -0.63
CA ASN A 102 -0.05 -0.93 0.25
C ASN A 102 0.35 -1.11 1.72
N ILE A 103 0.92 -0.07 2.32
CA ILE A 103 1.46 -0.11 3.69
C ILE A 103 0.81 0.94 4.61
N SER A 104 1.04 0.80 5.91
CA SER A 104 0.69 1.84 6.89
C SER A 104 1.75 2.93 6.92
N ARG A 105 1.35 4.18 7.13
CA ARG A 105 2.28 5.32 7.08
C ARG A 105 3.43 5.23 8.11
N HIS A 106 3.18 4.66 9.28
CA HIS A 106 4.23 4.46 10.30
C HIS A 106 5.34 3.47 9.88
N VAL A 107 5.13 2.72 8.79
CA VAL A 107 6.09 1.76 8.26
C VAL A 107 7.12 2.43 7.35
N ILE A 108 6.86 3.67 6.90
CA ILE A 108 7.73 4.39 5.97
C ILE A 108 9.19 4.46 6.45
N PRO A 109 9.52 4.82 7.72
CA PRO A 109 10.91 4.86 8.17
C PRO A 109 11.62 3.51 8.05
N ALA A 110 10.95 2.42 8.44
CA ALA A 110 11.50 1.07 8.33
C ALA A 110 11.67 0.65 6.86
N ALA A 111 10.73 1.03 5.99
CA ALA A 111 10.80 0.77 4.57
C ALA A 111 11.96 1.52 3.91
N ILE A 112 12.20 2.78 4.26
CA ILE A 112 13.34 3.58 3.75
C ILE A 112 14.66 3.00 4.24
N ALA A 113 14.75 2.61 5.51
CA ALA A 113 15.96 2.00 6.07
C ALA A 113 16.36 0.71 5.32
N ARG A 114 15.37 -0.10 4.89
CA ARG A 114 15.62 -1.33 4.11
C ARG A 114 15.76 -1.07 2.61
N TYR A 115 15.00 -0.11 2.06
CA TYR A 115 14.92 0.21 0.64
C TYR A 115 15.13 1.72 0.42
N PRO A 116 16.38 2.20 0.42
CA PRO A 116 16.67 3.64 0.35
C PRO A 116 16.12 4.33 -0.90
N MET A 117 15.96 3.59 -2.00
CA MET A 117 15.42 4.09 -3.27
C MET A 117 13.89 4.01 -3.36
N CYS A 118 13.18 3.66 -2.28
CA CYS A 118 11.72 3.57 -2.32
C CYS A 118 11.08 4.95 -2.56
N ARG A 119 9.92 4.95 -3.22
CA ARG A 119 9.12 6.14 -3.48
C ARG A 119 7.81 6.05 -2.72
N VAL A 120 7.34 7.16 -2.17
CA VAL A 120 6.07 7.22 -1.45
C VAL A 120 5.01 7.87 -2.32
N VAL A 121 3.86 7.21 -2.46
CA VAL A 121 2.65 7.78 -3.06
C VAL A 121 1.59 7.91 -1.98
N GLN A 122 1.20 9.15 -1.68
CA GLN A 122 0.17 9.45 -0.71
C GLN A 122 -1.16 9.69 -1.42
N ILE A 123 -2.13 8.81 -1.15
CA ILE A 123 -3.51 9.04 -1.55
C ILE A 123 -4.19 9.92 -0.49
N SER A 124 -4.79 11.03 -0.93
CA SER A 124 -5.65 11.91 -0.14
C SER A 124 -7.08 11.91 -0.69
N ALA A 125 -8.02 12.38 0.13
CA ALA A 125 -9.38 12.69 -0.27
C ALA A 125 -9.99 13.61 0.79
N GLU A 126 -10.99 14.40 0.41
CA GLU A 126 -11.75 15.23 1.33
C GLU A 126 -12.32 14.40 2.50
N ILE A 127 -12.33 15.01 3.69
CA ILE A 127 -12.77 14.32 4.92
C ILE A 127 -14.24 13.92 4.86
N SER A 128 -15.09 14.74 4.24
CA SER A 128 -16.51 14.48 3.97
C SER A 128 -16.69 13.21 3.14
N LEU A 129 -15.96 13.10 2.02
CA LEU A 129 -16.00 11.93 1.15
C LEU A 129 -15.46 10.67 1.84
N ARG A 130 -14.42 10.80 2.66
CA ARG A 130 -13.92 9.68 3.48
C ARG A 130 -15.00 9.19 4.45
N ALA A 131 -15.73 10.10 5.10
CA ALA A 131 -16.80 9.76 6.02
C ALA A 131 -17.93 9.00 5.31
N GLU A 132 -18.37 9.50 4.16
CA GLU A 132 -19.41 8.87 3.32
C GLU A 132 -18.99 7.47 2.87
N ARG A 133 -17.75 7.33 2.37
CA ARG A 133 -17.20 6.04 1.92
C ARG A 133 -17.09 5.02 3.05
N LEU A 134 -16.76 5.45 4.27
CA LEU A 134 -16.73 4.57 5.45
C LEU A 134 -18.16 4.17 5.85
N ALA A 135 -19.10 5.12 5.91
CA ALA A 135 -20.50 4.85 6.23
C ALA A 135 -21.13 3.85 5.25
N ARG A 136 -20.87 4.00 3.95
CA ARG A 136 -21.42 3.12 2.90
C ARG A 136 -20.93 1.67 3.00
N ARG A 137 -19.80 1.39 3.65
CA ARG A 137 -19.31 0.02 3.86
C ARG A 137 -20.18 -0.75 4.85
N GLY A 138 -20.93 -0.07 5.71
CA GLY A 138 -21.85 -0.68 6.67
C GLY A 138 -21.19 -1.50 7.78
N ARG A 139 -19.85 -1.45 7.92
CA ARG A 139 -19.08 -2.24 8.89
C ARG A 139 -18.80 -1.51 10.19
N GLU A 140 -19.12 -0.22 10.25
CA GLU A 140 -18.76 0.68 11.34
C GLU A 140 -19.94 1.55 11.76
N ASN A 141 -20.08 1.79 13.06
CA ASN A 141 -21.01 2.78 13.60
C ASN A 141 -20.43 4.21 13.52
N ARG A 142 -21.24 5.23 13.85
CA ARG A 142 -20.83 6.64 13.75
C ARG A 142 -19.58 6.97 14.58
N ASP A 143 -19.48 6.45 15.80
CA ASP A 143 -18.34 6.71 16.70
C ASP A 143 -17.06 6.06 16.18
N GLN A 144 -17.16 4.85 15.62
CA GLN A 144 -16.06 4.16 14.96
C GLN A 144 -15.58 4.92 13.71
N ILE A 145 -16.51 5.47 12.91
CA ILE A 145 -16.17 6.29 11.74
C ILE A 145 -15.46 7.59 12.19
N ALA A 146 -15.99 8.29 13.19
CA ALA A 146 -15.37 9.50 13.73
C ALA A 146 -13.94 9.21 14.25
N ALA A 147 -13.77 8.13 15.02
CA ALA A 147 -12.45 7.68 15.50
C ALA A 147 -11.50 7.28 14.35
N ARG A 148 -12.01 6.83 13.21
CA ARG A 148 -11.21 6.56 12.00
C ARG A 148 -10.83 7.83 11.24
N LEU A 149 -11.69 8.84 11.24
CA LEU A 149 -11.44 10.11 10.57
C LEU A 149 -10.47 10.99 11.35
N ALA A 150 -10.65 11.06 12.68
CA ALA A 150 -9.81 11.81 13.62
C ALA A 150 -8.41 11.21 13.80
N ARG A 151 -8.19 9.97 13.35
CA ARG A 151 -6.85 9.40 13.26
C ARG A 151 -6.04 10.12 12.19
N GLU A 152 -5.32 11.14 12.62
CA GLU A 152 -4.13 11.58 11.92
C GLU A 152 -3.14 10.40 11.93
N GLY A 153 -2.76 9.92 10.74
CA GLY A 153 -1.71 8.92 10.64
C GLY A 153 -0.39 9.48 11.16
N ALA A 154 0.63 8.63 11.30
CA ALA A 154 1.99 9.10 11.61
C ALA A 154 2.38 10.31 10.73
N ALA A 155 3.21 11.21 11.24
CA ALA A 155 3.74 12.28 10.39
C ALA A 155 4.52 11.65 9.21
N MET A 156 4.49 12.31 8.05
CA MET A 156 5.42 11.95 6.98
C MET A 156 6.83 12.30 7.47
N PRO A 157 7.84 11.41 7.33
CA PRO A 157 9.22 11.76 7.67
C PRO A 157 9.66 12.99 6.88
N ALA A 158 10.43 13.89 7.51
CA ALA A 158 10.80 15.18 6.91
C ALA A 158 11.54 15.05 5.57
N ASP A 159 12.34 14.00 5.42
CA ASP A 159 13.16 13.74 4.23
C ASP A 159 12.38 13.04 3.11
N VAL A 160 11.08 12.82 3.28
CA VAL A 160 10.21 12.16 2.30
C VAL A 160 9.33 13.19 1.62
N SER A 161 9.52 13.35 0.32
CA SER A 161 8.61 14.10 -0.54
C SER A 161 7.66 13.12 -1.27
N PRO A 162 6.43 12.92 -0.79
CA PRO A 162 5.50 11.99 -1.41
C PRO A 162 4.91 12.56 -2.70
N ILE A 163 4.65 11.69 -3.68
CA ILE A 163 3.75 12.01 -4.79
C ILE A 163 2.33 11.98 -4.22
N VAL A 164 1.63 13.11 -4.24
CA VAL A 164 0.27 13.21 -3.68
C VAL A 164 -0.76 13.02 -4.80
N ILE A 165 -1.71 12.10 -4.59
CA ILE A 165 -2.83 11.87 -5.49
C ILE A 165 -4.12 12.15 -4.73
N ASP A 166 -4.87 13.15 -5.18
CA ASP A 166 -6.18 13.46 -4.64
C ASP A 166 -7.26 12.58 -5.29
N ASN A 167 -7.91 11.76 -4.47
CA ASN A 167 -8.99 10.86 -4.84
C ASN A 167 -10.37 11.41 -4.40
N SER A 168 -10.53 12.74 -4.44
CA SER A 168 -11.81 13.42 -4.18
C SER A 168 -12.73 13.46 -5.40
N SER A 169 -12.15 13.36 -6.60
CA SER A 169 -12.87 13.27 -7.87
C SER A 169 -13.36 11.84 -8.16
N SER A 170 -13.63 11.50 -9.43
CA SER A 170 -14.01 10.15 -9.82
C SER A 170 -12.87 9.15 -9.62
N VAL A 171 -13.23 7.90 -9.33
CA VAL A 171 -12.27 6.79 -9.21
C VAL A 171 -11.42 6.64 -10.48
N ALA A 172 -12.00 6.85 -11.66
CA ALA A 172 -11.28 6.77 -12.93
C ALA A 172 -10.15 7.81 -13.05
N ILE A 173 -10.37 9.03 -12.53
CA ILE A 173 -9.33 10.07 -12.48
C ILE A 173 -8.21 9.64 -11.51
N GLY A 174 -8.57 9.16 -10.32
CA GLY A 174 -7.60 8.68 -9.35
C GLY A 174 -6.76 7.48 -9.86
N VAL A 175 -7.39 6.56 -10.59
CA VAL A 175 -6.70 5.41 -11.21
C VAL A 175 -5.74 5.91 -12.29
N THR A 176 -6.19 6.80 -13.17
CA THR A 176 -5.34 7.40 -14.21
C THR A 176 -4.13 8.11 -13.60
N ALA A 177 -4.34 8.91 -12.55
CA ALA A 177 -3.26 9.60 -11.85
C ALA A 177 -2.24 8.63 -11.25
N LEU A 178 -2.71 7.54 -10.61
CA LEU A 178 -1.82 6.51 -10.06
C LEU A 178 -1.03 5.81 -11.16
N VAL A 179 -1.68 5.43 -12.26
CA VAL A 179 -1.00 4.80 -13.40
C VAL A 179 0.06 5.71 -14.01
N MET A 180 -0.22 7.00 -14.17
CA MET A 180 0.75 7.97 -14.67
C MET A 180 1.94 8.12 -13.72
N ALA A 181 1.71 8.22 -12.41
CA ALA A 181 2.77 8.27 -11.41
C ALA A 181 3.65 7.01 -11.44
N LEU A 182 3.05 5.82 -11.54
CA LEU A 182 3.79 4.56 -11.63
C LEU A 182 4.62 4.47 -12.92
N ARG A 183 4.08 4.92 -14.06
CA ARG A 183 4.81 4.95 -15.33
C ARG A 183 5.99 5.91 -15.31
N ALA A 184 5.83 7.08 -14.68
CA ALA A 184 6.93 8.03 -14.51
C ALA A 184 8.05 7.40 -13.65
N ILE A 185 7.71 6.76 -12.52
CA ILE A 185 8.69 6.05 -11.67
C ILE A 185 9.40 4.92 -12.45
N ALA A 186 8.73 4.27 -13.39
CA ALA A 186 9.34 3.22 -14.21
C ALA A 186 10.29 3.74 -15.31
N GLN A 187 10.37 5.06 -15.49
CA GLN A 187 11.23 5.75 -16.46
C GLN A 187 12.41 6.49 -15.80
N ASP A 188 12.31 6.78 -14.51
CA ASP A 188 13.39 7.29 -13.65
C ASP A 188 14.52 6.25 -13.47
#